data_AF-A0A3M1GXQ3-F1
#
_entry.id   AF-A0A3M1GXQ3-F1
#
_cell.length_a   1.000
_cell.length_b   1.000
_cell.length_c   1.000
_cell.angle_alpha   90.00
_cell.angle_beta   90.00
_cell.angle_gamma   90.00
#
_symmetry.space_group_name_H-M   'P 1'
#
loop_
_entity.id
_entity.type
_entity.pdbx_description
1 polymer ?
#
loop_
_entity_poly.entity_id
_entity_poly.type
_entity_poly.pdbx_seq_one_letter_code
_entity_poly.pdbx_strand_id
1 'polypeptide(L)'
;MLLFLFAVLVRQGISESAAVALGIFILHMATLVSLVLVAGYFVVTDPGWGSDALAVLERNLRIPIGGAHGHIEGFVPLAEADWGTILGALVFGFGTGLLGISGFESSANFVEEQQPGVFVKTLRNMWVAVSVFNPLIALLALGVLPLEVITAKENSEQLLAVMAQAGAHEGGRGLVWGGLKTLVIVDATLVLSGAVLTSYVGVTGLVRRMALDRCLPQALLKENRRGTNGRIIFGFFLLCTSIAWVTGGDVRVLGGVYTIAFLGVMALFATGNILMKIYRSRLKRDVKASWAAVITALVAVLAGIVVNVIADPAYPGFFLMYFLPTMTVIGFMFIRTRVLKLGLAIIEGLMQRINAVTRRWRNALLDKIDEINSLGIIFFTRGDDVSNLNRAMLYVRANEETKRVKIVHVYRDEKEIPERLQADVEYLDRVYPEIDIEFVKIKGTFSPELVDRLSKQFQVPKNYMFIGAPGERFPHNLAEFGGVRVII
;
A
#
# COMPACT_ATOMS: atom_id res chain seq x y z
N MET A 1 -11.94 -0.21 21.12
CA MET A 1 -11.22 0.69 22.05
C MET A 1 -9.82 1.05 21.54
N LEU A 2 -8.96 0.05 21.26
CA LEU A 2 -7.58 0.28 20.77
C LEU A 2 -7.50 1.19 19.54
N LEU A 3 -8.33 0.94 18.52
CA LEU A 3 -8.40 1.76 17.31
C LEU A 3 -8.66 3.25 17.62
N PHE A 4 -9.57 3.55 18.55
CA PHE A 4 -9.89 4.92 18.92
C PHE A 4 -8.74 5.60 19.67
N LEU A 5 -8.10 4.87 20.59
CA LEU A 5 -6.94 5.35 21.32
C LEU A 5 -5.82 5.77 20.36
N PHE A 6 -5.47 4.91 19.39
CA PHE A 6 -4.48 5.25 18.37
C PHE A 6 -4.92 6.41 17.47
N ALA A 7 -6.19 6.50 17.08
CA ALA A 7 -6.70 7.65 16.33
C ALA A 7 -6.49 8.97 17.08
N VAL A 8 -6.72 8.97 18.40
CA VAL A 8 -6.49 10.15 19.26
C VAL A 8 -5.00 10.47 19.38
N LEU A 9 -4.14 9.46 19.60
CA LEU A 9 -2.69 9.65 19.70
C LEU A 9 -2.10 10.24 18.42
N VAL A 10 -2.45 9.67 17.26
CA VAL A 10 -1.96 10.16 15.95
C VAL A 10 -2.49 11.57 15.66
N ARG A 11 -3.76 11.86 16.00
CA ARG A 11 -4.31 13.23 15.90
C ARG A 11 -3.57 14.23 16.78
N GLN A 12 -3.04 13.77 17.91
CA GLN A 12 -2.23 14.58 18.81
C GLN A 12 -0.82 14.84 18.27
N GLY A 13 -0.44 14.28 17.11
CA GLY A 13 0.86 14.48 16.49
C GLY A 13 1.90 13.45 16.89
N ILE A 14 1.50 12.35 17.54
CA ILE A 14 2.41 11.22 17.77
C ILE A 14 2.62 10.52 16.44
N SER A 15 3.85 10.60 15.93
CA SER A 15 4.34 9.81 14.80
C SER A 15 5.11 8.59 15.30
N GLU A 16 5.41 7.65 14.39
CA GLU A 16 6.29 6.53 14.71
C GLU A 16 7.67 7.03 15.16
N SER A 17 8.18 6.44 16.24
CA SER A 17 9.55 6.64 16.69
C SER A 17 10.40 5.47 16.21
N ALA A 18 11.43 5.76 15.40
CA ALA A 18 12.36 4.75 14.92
C ALA A 18 13.03 3.98 16.07
N ALA A 19 13.32 4.66 17.20
CA ALA A 19 13.89 4.03 18.39
C ALA A 19 12.90 3.08 19.07
N VAL A 20 11.62 3.46 19.17
CA VAL A 20 10.57 2.61 19.74
C VAL A 20 10.33 1.40 18.84
N ALA A 21 10.23 1.60 17.52
CA ALA A 21 10.07 0.53 16.55
C ALA A 21 11.25 -0.46 16.60
N LEU A 22 12.49 0.05 16.71
CA LEU A 22 13.68 -0.80 16.90
C LEU A 22 13.62 -1.58 18.22
N GLY A 23 13.19 -0.94 19.31
CA GLY A 23 13.02 -1.62 20.60
C GLY A 23 11.99 -2.76 20.54
N ILE A 24 10.83 -2.51 19.93
CA ILE A 24 9.80 -3.54 19.68
C ILE A 24 10.38 -4.66 18.80
N PHE A 25 11.10 -4.32 17.74
CA PHE A 25 11.72 -5.31 16.86
C PHE A 25 12.75 -6.19 17.58
N ILE A 26 13.63 -5.61 18.40
CA ILE A 26 14.63 -6.37 19.17
C ILE A 26 13.93 -7.30 20.17
N LEU A 27 12.93 -6.81 20.89
CA LEU A 27 12.13 -7.62 21.80
C LEU A 27 11.46 -8.79 21.06
N HIS A 28 10.88 -8.51 19.89
CA HIS A 28 10.22 -9.51 19.06
C HIS A 28 11.19 -10.59 18.58
N MET A 29 12.37 -10.20 18.07
CA MET A 29 13.40 -11.16 17.66
C MET A 29 13.89 -12.01 18.84
N ALA A 30 14.11 -11.40 20.01
CA ALA A 30 14.50 -12.13 21.21
C ALA A 30 13.41 -13.12 21.67
N THR A 31 12.15 -12.72 21.56
CA THR A 31 10.97 -13.55 21.87
C THR A 31 10.89 -14.76 20.94
N LEU A 32 11.00 -14.56 19.63
CA LEU A 32 10.96 -15.64 18.66
C LEU A 32 12.14 -16.60 18.81
N VAL A 33 13.36 -16.10 19.04
CA VAL A 33 14.53 -16.95 19.31
C VAL A 33 14.31 -17.77 20.57
N SER A 34 13.81 -17.17 21.65
CA SER A 34 13.51 -17.88 22.90
C SER A 34 12.46 -18.97 22.68
N LEU A 35 11.39 -18.68 21.95
CA LEU A 35 10.37 -19.65 21.60
C LEU A 35 10.95 -20.82 20.81
N VAL A 36 11.74 -20.54 19.77
CA VAL A 36 12.39 -21.56 18.93
C VAL A 36 13.32 -22.45 19.74
N LEU A 37 14.16 -21.88 20.61
CA LEU A 37 15.10 -22.65 21.42
C LEU A 37 14.38 -23.53 22.43
N VAL A 38 13.37 -22.99 23.11
CA VAL A 38 12.61 -23.72 24.13
C VAL A 38 11.74 -24.81 23.48
N ALA A 39 11.06 -24.52 22.37
CA ALA A 39 10.30 -25.51 21.61
C ALA A 39 11.20 -26.59 21.01
N GLY A 40 12.35 -26.23 20.44
CA GLY A 40 13.32 -27.19 19.91
C GLY A 40 13.88 -28.11 21.00
N TYR A 41 14.18 -27.56 22.18
CA TYR A 41 14.58 -28.36 23.33
C TYR A 41 13.47 -29.32 23.78
N PHE A 42 12.21 -28.87 23.81
CA PHE A 42 11.06 -29.73 24.12
C PHE A 42 10.93 -30.90 23.16
N VAL A 43 10.93 -30.64 21.85
CA VAL A 43 10.84 -31.66 20.79
C VAL A 43 11.96 -32.71 20.86
N VAL A 44 13.10 -32.41 21.49
CA VAL A 44 14.22 -33.34 21.62
C VAL A 44 14.23 -34.08 22.95
N THR A 45 13.80 -33.43 24.04
CA THR A 45 14.04 -33.91 25.41
C THR A 45 12.80 -34.37 26.16
N ASP A 46 11.63 -33.95 25.71
CA ASP A 46 10.36 -34.27 26.37
C ASP A 46 9.56 -35.19 25.44
N PRO A 47 9.20 -36.41 25.85
CA PRO A 47 8.37 -37.31 25.05
C PRO A 47 6.91 -36.82 24.88
N GLY A 48 6.56 -35.63 25.37
CA GLY A 48 5.18 -35.22 25.63
C GLY A 48 4.17 -35.45 24.51
N TRP A 49 2.92 -35.72 24.93
CA TRP A 49 1.84 -36.31 24.10
C TRP A 49 2.13 -37.72 23.50
N GLY A 50 3.26 -38.36 23.84
CA GLY A 50 3.66 -39.70 23.39
C GLY A 50 4.73 -40.35 24.28
N SER A 51 5.31 -41.47 23.83
CA SER A 51 6.40 -42.16 24.53
C SER A 51 7.81 -41.74 24.06
N ASP A 52 7.91 -41.06 22.90
CA ASP A 52 9.16 -40.62 22.28
C ASP A 52 9.01 -39.20 21.71
N ALA A 53 10.07 -38.39 21.80
CA ALA A 53 10.06 -36.96 21.45
C ALA A 53 9.78 -36.67 19.95
N LEU A 54 9.99 -37.64 19.06
CA LEU A 54 9.67 -37.56 17.62
C LEU A 54 8.28 -38.12 17.27
N ALA A 55 7.60 -38.79 18.19
CA ALA A 55 6.35 -39.49 17.90
C ALA A 55 5.20 -38.54 17.53
N VAL A 56 5.16 -37.34 18.14
CA VAL A 56 4.17 -36.31 17.80
C VAL A 56 4.39 -35.82 16.38
N LEU A 57 5.64 -35.55 15.99
CA LEU A 57 5.98 -35.10 14.65
C LEU A 57 5.59 -36.17 13.62
N GLU A 58 5.95 -37.43 13.85
CA GLU A 58 5.58 -38.54 12.97
C GLU A 58 4.06 -38.71 12.85
N ARG A 59 3.33 -38.61 13.97
CA ARG A 59 1.87 -38.66 13.97
C ARG A 59 1.25 -37.50 13.19
N ASN A 60 1.89 -36.34 13.21
CA ASN A 60 1.46 -35.14 12.53
C ASN A 60 1.88 -35.07 11.05
N LEU A 61 2.75 -35.97 10.57
CA LEU A 61 3.10 -36.09 9.14
C LEU A 61 1.95 -36.72 8.34
N ARG A 62 0.83 -36.00 8.29
CA ARG A 62 -0.38 -36.36 7.59
C ARG A 62 -0.80 -35.23 6.67
N ILE A 63 -1.39 -35.57 5.54
CA ILE A 63 -1.90 -34.62 4.57
C ILE A 63 -3.37 -34.34 4.88
N PRO A 64 -3.78 -33.06 4.97
CA PRO A 64 -5.17 -32.71 5.11
C PRO A 64 -5.95 -33.12 3.86
N ILE A 65 -7.05 -33.84 4.07
CA ILE A 65 -8.01 -34.14 3.01
C ILE A 65 -8.95 -32.95 2.92
N GLY A 66 -8.96 -32.30 1.76
CA GLY A 66 -9.84 -31.20 1.48
C GLY A 66 -11.27 -31.67 1.25
N GLY A 67 -12.19 -31.18 2.06
CA GLY A 67 -13.60 -31.04 1.69
C GLY A 67 -13.79 -29.87 0.72
N ALA A 68 -15.01 -29.71 0.20
CA ALA A 68 -15.34 -28.54 -0.61
C ALA A 68 -15.06 -27.24 0.18
N HIS A 69 -14.54 -26.21 -0.49
CA HIS A 69 -14.26 -24.88 0.10
C HIS A 69 -13.17 -24.87 1.17
N GLY A 70 -12.06 -25.60 0.99
CA GLY A 70 -10.87 -25.47 1.84
C GLY A 70 -11.03 -25.95 3.29
N HIS A 71 -12.16 -26.56 3.65
CA HIS A 71 -12.36 -27.20 4.94
C HIS A 71 -11.57 -28.51 5.00
N ILE A 72 -10.91 -28.75 6.13
CA ILE A 72 -10.21 -30.01 6.39
C ILE A 72 -11.24 -31.00 6.95
N GLU A 73 -11.59 -32.02 6.18
CA GLU A 73 -12.53 -33.08 6.61
C GLU A 73 -11.82 -34.20 7.39
N GLY A 74 -10.51 -34.34 7.18
CA GLY A 74 -9.69 -35.32 7.86
C GLY A 74 -8.23 -35.26 7.43
N PHE A 75 -7.47 -36.26 7.85
CA PHE A 75 -6.05 -36.37 7.56
C PHE A 75 -5.73 -37.79 7.11
N VAL A 76 -4.92 -37.94 6.07
CA VAL A 76 -4.36 -39.22 5.63
C VAL A 76 -2.85 -39.25 5.81
N PRO A 77 -2.25 -40.39 6.14
CA PRO A 77 -0.80 -40.55 6.12
C PRO A 77 -0.23 -40.16 4.75
N LEU A 78 0.95 -39.53 4.72
CA LEU A 78 1.62 -39.15 3.47
C LEU A 78 1.80 -40.33 2.50
N ALA A 79 2.06 -41.52 3.03
CA ALA A 79 2.24 -42.74 2.26
C ALA A 79 0.95 -43.24 1.55
N GLU A 80 -0.21 -42.81 2.02
CA GLU A 80 -1.53 -43.22 1.51
C GLU A 80 -2.18 -42.14 0.62
N ALA A 81 -1.61 -40.93 0.59
CA ALA A 81 -2.14 -39.82 -0.19
C ALA A 81 -1.80 -39.96 -1.69
N ASP A 82 -2.80 -39.75 -2.54
CA ASP A 82 -2.58 -39.67 -3.98
C ASP A 82 -2.01 -38.30 -4.37
N TRP A 83 -1.44 -38.22 -5.58
CA TRP A 83 -0.86 -36.98 -6.10
C TRP A 83 -1.85 -35.82 -6.19
N GLY A 84 -3.15 -36.09 -6.42
CA GLY A 84 -4.18 -35.05 -6.42
C GLY A 84 -4.34 -34.40 -5.05
N THR A 85 -4.43 -35.21 -3.99
CA THR A 85 -4.52 -34.73 -2.61
C THR A 85 -3.25 -33.99 -2.19
N ILE A 86 -2.07 -34.50 -2.53
CA ILE A 86 -0.78 -33.83 -2.25
C ILE A 86 -0.72 -32.45 -2.93
N LEU A 87 -1.03 -32.39 -4.23
CA LEU A 87 -1.01 -31.14 -4.98
C LEU A 87 -2.06 -30.15 -4.47
N GLY A 88 -3.25 -30.63 -4.12
CA GLY A 88 -4.30 -29.83 -3.50
C GLY A 88 -3.81 -29.19 -2.20
N ALA A 89 -3.24 -29.98 -1.29
CA ALA A 89 -2.70 -29.49 -0.02
C ALA A 89 -1.57 -28.47 -0.22
N LEU A 90 -0.68 -28.69 -1.20
CA LEU A 90 0.38 -27.73 -1.52
C LEU A 90 -0.16 -26.41 -2.08
N VAL A 91 -1.16 -26.47 -2.98
CA VAL A 91 -1.76 -25.28 -3.59
C VAL A 91 -2.56 -24.47 -2.57
N PHE A 92 -3.37 -25.13 -1.74
CA PHE A 92 -4.11 -24.47 -0.66
C PHE A 92 -3.19 -23.97 0.46
N GLY A 93 -2.16 -24.73 0.82
CA GLY A 93 -1.14 -24.30 1.78
C GLY A 93 -0.34 -23.10 1.27
N PHE A 94 0.02 -23.08 -0.02
CA PHE A 94 0.64 -21.92 -0.65
C PHE A 94 -0.31 -20.71 -0.61
N GLY A 95 -1.56 -20.86 -1.07
CA GLY A 95 -2.51 -19.75 -1.15
C GLY A 95 -2.87 -19.14 0.21
N THR A 96 -3.08 -19.97 1.23
CA THR A 96 -3.38 -19.50 2.61
C THR A 96 -2.12 -18.98 3.31
N GLY A 97 -0.95 -19.56 3.03
CA GLY A 97 0.34 -19.16 3.59
C GLY A 97 0.88 -17.82 3.06
N LEU A 98 0.37 -17.30 1.94
CA LEU A 98 0.80 -16.01 1.38
C LEU A 98 0.60 -14.83 2.34
N LEU A 99 -0.35 -14.92 3.28
CA LEU A 99 -0.53 -13.94 4.36
C LEU A 99 0.67 -13.84 5.30
N GLY A 100 1.45 -14.91 5.44
CA GLY A 100 2.61 -14.95 6.34
C GLY A 100 3.78 -14.10 5.87
N ILE A 101 3.70 -13.48 4.69
CA ILE A 101 4.76 -12.67 4.08
C ILE A 101 4.18 -11.34 3.58
N SER A 102 3.44 -10.62 4.43
CA SER A 102 2.97 -9.27 4.14
C SER A 102 3.72 -8.22 4.96
N GLY A 103 3.45 -6.93 4.70
CA GLY A 103 4.04 -5.80 5.42
C GLY A 103 5.22 -5.14 4.71
N PHE A 104 5.92 -5.80 3.78
CA PHE A 104 7.02 -5.18 3.03
C PHE A 104 6.57 -4.07 2.08
N GLU A 105 5.33 -4.15 1.60
CA GLU A 105 4.68 -3.14 0.77
C GLU A 105 4.59 -1.80 1.49
N SER A 106 4.55 -1.80 2.82
CA SER A 106 4.57 -0.56 3.61
C SER A 106 5.88 0.19 3.43
N SER A 107 7.01 -0.51 3.27
CA SER A 107 8.33 0.11 3.07
C SER A 107 8.41 0.89 1.76
N ALA A 108 7.66 0.46 0.74
CA ALA A 108 7.59 1.17 -0.54
C ALA A 108 6.87 2.53 -0.41
N ASN A 109 5.97 2.69 0.57
CA ASN A 109 5.19 3.93 0.73
C ASN A 109 6.04 5.13 1.17
N PHE A 110 7.14 4.91 1.87
CA PHE A 110 8.04 5.96 2.35
C PHE A 110 9.47 5.77 1.82
N VAL A 111 9.62 5.08 0.69
CA VAL A 111 10.93 4.85 0.05
C VAL A 111 11.67 6.16 -0.23
N GLU A 112 10.94 7.25 -0.48
CA GLU A 112 11.48 8.60 -0.71
C GLU A 112 12.11 9.23 0.56
N GLU A 113 11.73 8.76 1.75
CA GLU A 113 12.26 9.23 3.03
C GLU A 113 13.47 8.40 3.49
N GLN A 114 13.77 7.29 2.80
CA GLN A 114 14.87 6.39 3.14
C GLN A 114 16.19 6.84 2.48
N GLN A 115 17.31 6.58 3.17
CA GLN A 115 18.63 6.81 2.58
C GLN A 115 18.89 5.87 1.38
N PRO A 116 19.73 6.29 0.40
CA PRO A 116 20.06 5.46 -0.75
C PRO A 116 20.53 4.05 -0.37
N GLY A 117 19.94 3.04 -0.99
CA GLY A 117 20.27 1.63 -0.76
C GLY A 117 19.68 1.00 0.51
N VAL A 118 19.00 1.76 1.38
CA VAL A 118 18.35 1.20 2.58
C VAL A 118 17.17 0.31 2.21
N PHE A 119 16.34 0.72 1.25
CA PHE A 119 15.16 -0.04 0.82
C PHE A 119 15.47 -1.50 0.47
N VAL A 120 16.53 -1.73 -0.32
CA VAL A 120 16.95 -3.10 -0.70
C VAL A 120 17.42 -3.89 0.52
N LYS A 121 18.14 -3.26 1.46
CA LYS A 121 18.56 -3.90 2.72
C LYS A 121 17.36 -4.27 3.58
N THR A 122 16.35 -3.39 3.66
CA THR A 122 15.10 -3.65 4.39
C THR A 122 14.40 -4.89 3.85
N LEU A 123 14.17 -4.95 2.52
CA LEU A 123 13.53 -6.11 1.89
C LEU A 123 14.33 -7.39 2.11
N ARG A 124 15.66 -7.35 1.90
CA ARG A 124 16.53 -8.52 2.09
C ARG A 124 16.50 -9.03 3.52
N ASN A 125 16.68 -8.15 4.50
CA ASN A 125 16.77 -8.54 5.91
C ASN A 125 15.41 -9.08 6.41
N MET A 126 14.30 -8.46 5.99
CA MET A 126 12.96 -8.95 6.30
C MET A 126 12.72 -10.33 5.69
N TRP A 127 13.13 -10.54 4.43
CA TRP A 127 12.99 -11.83 3.75
C TRP A 127 13.80 -12.94 4.45
N VAL A 128 15.00 -12.63 4.93
CA VAL A 128 15.81 -13.57 5.73
C VAL A 128 15.09 -13.97 7.02
N ALA A 129 14.58 -12.99 7.78
CA ALA A 129 13.86 -13.27 9.03
C ALA A 129 12.64 -14.17 8.79
N VAL A 130 11.81 -13.83 7.80
CA VAL A 130 10.60 -14.59 7.46
C VAL A 130 10.94 -16.00 6.95
N SER A 131 11.96 -16.15 6.10
CA SER A 131 12.36 -17.44 5.53
C SER A 131 12.99 -18.38 6.56
N VAL A 132 13.51 -17.86 7.68
CA VAL A 132 14.05 -18.65 8.78
C VAL A 132 12.97 -18.96 9.81
N PHE A 133 12.30 -17.94 10.36
CA PHE A 133 11.38 -18.12 11.47
C PHE A 133 10.08 -18.82 11.05
N ASN A 134 9.46 -18.47 9.92
CA ASN A 134 8.17 -19.06 9.56
C ASN A 134 8.25 -20.58 9.35
N PRO A 135 9.17 -21.12 8.52
CA PRO A 135 9.28 -22.57 8.35
C PRO A 135 9.71 -23.29 9.64
N LEU A 136 10.62 -22.68 10.41
CA LEU A 136 11.12 -23.28 11.65
C LEU A 136 10.03 -23.37 12.72
N ILE A 137 9.26 -22.30 12.92
CA ILE A 137 8.14 -22.27 13.87
C ILE A 137 7.04 -23.23 13.41
N ALA A 138 6.74 -23.30 12.11
CA ALA A 138 5.77 -24.26 11.59
C ALA A 138 6.18 -25.71 11.84
N LEU A 139 7.46 -26.04 11.63
CA LEU A 139 8.01 -27.37 11.94
C LEU A 139 7.96 -27.67 13.43
N LEU A 140 8.36 -26.71 14.28
CA LEU A 140 8.32 -26.87 15.73
C LEU A 140 6.88 -26.99 16.26
N ALA A 141 5.91 -26.27 15.68
CA ALA A 141 4.50 -26.43 16.01
C ALA A 141 4.04 -27.88 15.80
N LEU A 142 4.41 -28.49 14.66
CA LEU A 142 4.11 -29.90 14.37
C LEU A 142 4.84 -30.88 15.30
N GLY A 143 5.95 -30.49 15.93
CA GLY A 143 6.63 -31.31 16.93
C GLY A 143 6.10 -31.14 18.35
N VAL A 144 5.60 -29.96 18.69
CA VAL A 144 5.16 -29.61 20.06
C VAL A 144 3.68 -29.91 20.30
N LEU A 145 2.84 -29.76 19.27
CA LEU A 145 1.38 -29.81 19.40
C LEU A 145 0.78 -30.89 18.49
N PRO A 146 -0.22 -31.65 18.97
CA PRO A 146 -1.08 -32.45 18.10
C PRO A 146 -1.73 -31.63 16.96
N LEU A 147 -1.91 -32.22 15.78
CA LEU A 147 -2.63 -31.58 14.66
C LEU A 147 -4.03 -31.08 15.08
N GLU A 148 -4.74 -31.84 15.91
CA GLU A 148 -6.08 -31.47 16.40
C GLU A 148 -6.05 -30.15 17.17
N VAL A 149 -4.99 -29.92 17.96
CA VAL A 149 -4.78 -28.69 18.73
C VAL A 149 -4.41 -27.53 17.79
N ILE A 150 -3.58 -27.77 16.78
CA ILE A 150 -3.17 -26.77 15.79
C ILE A 150 -4.37 -26.29 14.96
N THR A 151 -5.23 -27.23 14.53
CA THR A 151 -6.38 -26.92 13.66
C THR A 151 -7.62 -26.46 14.41
N ALA A 152 -7.64 -26.60 15.74
CA ALA A 152 -8.75 -26.13 16.56
C ALA A 152 -8.96 -24.62 16.37
N LYS A 153 -10.22 -24.22 16.17
CA LYS A 153 -10.56 -22.82 15.83
C LYS A 153 -10.05 -21.83 16.87
N GLU A 154 -10.20 -22.16 18.14
CA GLU A 154 -9.78 -21.34 19.29
C GLU A 154 -8.26 -21.13 19.39
N ASN A 155 -7.46 -22.06 18.86
CA ASN A 155 -6.00 -22.05 18.96
C ASN A 155 -5.32 -21.45 17.74
N SER A 156 -5.95 -21.55 16.55
CA SER A 156 -5.36 -21.12 15.28
C SER A 156 -4.93 -19.65 15.26
N GLU A 157 -5.57 -18.79 16.05
CA GLU A 157 -5.29 -17.35 16.12
C GLU A 157 -4.19 -16.99 17.14
N GLN A 158 -3.82 -17.94 18.00
CA GLN A 158 -2.94 -17.72 19.16
C GLN A 158 -1.81 -18.76 19.24
N LEU A 159 -1.47 -19.39 18.10
CA LEU A 159 -0.68 -20.63 18.07
C LEU A 159 0.66 -20.50 18.81
N LEU A 160 1.36 -19.37 18.71
CA LEU A 160 2.61 -19.15 19.42
C LEU A 160 2.44 -19.18 20.96
N ALA A 161 1.34 -18.61 21.46
CA ALA A 161 1.03 -18.63 22.89
C ALA A 161 0.59 -20.04 23.34
N VAL A 162 -0.10 -20.80 22.49
CA VAL A 162 -0.47 -22.20 22.73
C VAL A 162 0.77 -23.10 22.75
N MET A 163 1.71 -22.91 21.81
CA MET A 163 3.01 -23.58 21.82
C MET A 163 3.79 -23.28 23.10
N ALA A 164 3.80 -22.02 23.55
CA ALA A 164 4.42 -21.63 24.81
C ALA A 164 3.67 -22.15 26.05
N GLN A 165 2.42 -22.60 25.92
CA GLN A 165 1.65 -23.21 27.01
C GLN A 165 1.82 -24.72 27.08
N ALA A 166 1.99 -25.41 25.95
CA ALA A 166 2.02 -26.88 25.90
C ALA A 166 3.10 -27.49 26.80
N GLY A 167 4.29 -26.88 26.85
CA GLY A 167 5.36 -27.32 27.75
C GLY A 167 5.10 -27.10 29.25
N ALA A 168 3.99 -26.46 29.64
CA ALA A 168 3.61 -26.27 31.04
C ALA A 168 2.79 -27.44 31.62
N HIS A 169 2.19 -28.30 30.77
CA HIS A 169 1.22 -29.31 31.21
C HIS A 169 1.83 -30.63 31.71
N GLU A 170 3.12 -30.93 31.46
CA GLU A 170 3.68 -32.28 31.71
C GLU A 170 4.83 -32.37 32.75
N GLY A 171 4.83 -31.50 33.76
CA GLY A 171 5.61 -31.74 34.99
C GLY A 171 6.79 -30.80 35.20
N GLY A 172 6.63 -29.90 36.17
CA GLY A 172 7.74 -29.34 36.94
C GLY A 172 8.49 -28.12 36.39
N ARG A 173 8.25 -27.64 35.16
CA ARG A 173 8.89 -26.42 34.61
C ARG A 173 7.94 -25.26 34.34
N GLY A 174 6.82 -25.21 35.06
CA GLY A 174 5.73 -24.24 34.87
C GLY A 174 6.13 -22.75 34.93
N LEU A 175 7.23 -22.41 35.61
CA LEU A 175 7.71 -21.01 35.68
C LEU A 175 8.35 -20.53 34.36
N VAL A 176 9.13 -21.36 33.69
CA VAL A 176 9.81 -21.01 32.42
C VAL A 176 8.79 -20.88 31.29
N TRP A 177 7.85 -21.82 31.22
CA TRP A 177 6.80 -21.82 30.21
C TRP A 177 5.70 -20.79 30.48
N GLY A 178 5.31 -20.57 31.74
CA GLY A 178 4.41 -19.47 32.11
C GLY A 178 5.00 -18.10 31.81
N GLY A 179 6.30 -17.93 32.10
CA GLY A 179 7.06 -16.73 31.73
C GLY A 179 7.14 -16.53 30.22
N LEU A 180 7.45 -17.59 29.47
CA LEU A 180 7.53 -17.56 28.00
C LEU A 180 6.17 -17.23 27.37
N LYS A 181 5.07 -17.85 27.84
CA LYS A 181 3.71 -17.52 27.38
C LYS A 181 3.39 -16.05 27.61
N THR A 182 3.70 -15.54 28.79
CA THR A 182 3.45 -14.13 29.15
C THR A 182 4.24 -13.19 28.25
N LEU A 183 5.52 -13.51 28.04
CA LEU A 183 6.42 -12.77 27.16
C LEU A 183 5.91 -12.78 25.71
N VAL A 184 5.48 -13.92 25.17
CA VAL A 184 4.88 -14.03 23.83
C VAL A 184 3.61 -13.20 23.71
N ILE A 185 2.72 -13.21 24.71
CA ILE A 185 1.47 -12.44 24.68
C ILE A 185 1.75 -10.93 24.73
N VAL A 186 2.67 -10.51 25.60
CA VAL A 186 3.08 -9.09 25.72
C VAL A 186 3.72 -8.61 24.43
N ASP A 187 4.66 -9.40 23.89
CA ASP A 187 5.33 -9.12 22.61
C ASP A 187 4.33 -9.02 21.46
N ALA A 188 3.45 -10.01 21.29
CA ALA A 188 2.41 -10.00 20.26
C ALA A 188 1.49 -8.77 20.39
N THR A 189 1.12 -8.39 21.62
CA THR A 189 0.30 -7.18 21.86
C THR A 189 1.04 -5.91 21.44
N LEU A 190 2.34 -5.80 21.74
CA LEU A 190 3.16 -4.65 21.37
C LEU A 190 3.35 -4.56 19.85
N VAL A 191 3.70 -5.67 19.19
CA VAL A 191 3.93 -5.73 17.73
C VAL A 191 2.64 -5.42 16.97
N LEU A 192 1.51 -6.04 17.34
CA LEU A 192 0.21 -5.78 16.68
C LEU A 192 -0.27 -4.35 16.93
N SER A 193 -0.04 -3.80 18.12
CA SER A 193 -0.33 -2.38 18.41
C SER A 193 0.55 -1.44 17.57
N GLY A 194 1.82 -1.80 17.36
CA GLY A 194 2.72 -1.11 16.44
C GLY A 194 2.17 -1.09 15.02
N ALA A 195 1.73 -2.23 14.49
CA ALA A 195 1.14 -2.32 13.15
C ALA A 195 -0.12 -1.45 12.97
N VAL A 196 -0.93 -1.31 14.02
CA VAL A 196 -2.08 -0.38 14.01
C VAL A 196 -1.61 1.07 13.88
N LEU A 197 -0.58 1.48 14.63
CA LEU A 197 0.01 2.82 14.52
C LEU A 197 0.57 3.07 13.11
N THR A 198 1.34 2.11 12.56
CA THR A 198 1.89 2.16 11.19
C THR A 198 0.78 2.34 10.16
N SER A 199 -0.34 1.65 10.33
CA SER A 199 -1.49 1.75 9.43
C SER A 199 -2.11 3.14 9.44
N TYR A 200 -2.24 3.78 10.62
CA TYR A 200 -2.74 5.17 10.71
C TYR A 200 -1.81 6.16 10.01
N VAL A 201 -0.50 6.05 10.21
CA VAL A 201 0.49 6.92 9.57
C VAL A 201 0.48 6.70 8.05
N GLY A 202 0.52 5.45 7.60
CA GLY A 202 0.51 5.07 6.19
C GLY A 202 -0.75 5.54 5.45
N VAL A 203 -1.94 5.29 5.99
CA VAL A 203 -3.19 5.74 5.38
C VAL A 203 -3.30 7.26 5.36
N THR A 204 -2.81 7.95 6.39
CA THR A 204 -2.77 9.41 6.40
C THR A 204 -1.92 9.95 5.26
N GLY A 205 -0.72 9.40 5.05
CA GLY A 205 0.15 9.78 3.94
C GLY A 205 -0.44 9.46 2.56
N LEU A 206 -1.03 8.28 2.39
CA LEU A 206 -1.65 7.85 1.13
C LEU A 206 -2.85 8.75 0.75
N VAL A 207 -3.81 8.90 1.66
CA VAL A 207 -5.02 9.70 1.40
C VAL A 207 -4.66 11.17 1.21
N ARG A 208 -3.67 11.69 1.93
CA ARG A 208 -3.15 13.05 1.72
C ARG A 208 -2.59 13.22 0.30
N ARG A 209 -1.75 12.29 -0.17
CA ARG A 209 -1.20 12.33 -1.54
C ARG A 209 -2.29 12.23 -2.59
N MET A 210 -3.20 11.26 -2.47
CA MET A 210 -4.34 11.12 -3.37
C MET A 210 -5.26 12.34 -3.38
N ALA A 211 -5.45 13.00 -2.23
CA ALA A 211 -6.20 14.24 -2.16
C ALA A 211 -5.45 15.41 -2.82
N LEU A 212 -4.12 15.55 -2.64
CA LEU A 212 -3.31 16.54 -3.38
C LEU A 212 -3.39 16.33 -4.90
N ASP A 213 -3.45 15.06 -5.33
CA ASP A 213 -3.65 14.64 -6.72
C ASP A 213 -5.09 14.76 -7.20
N ARG A 214 -6.01 15.27 -6.37
CA ARG A 214 -7.45 15.44 -6.66
C ARG A 214 -8.20 14.15 -6.98
N CYS A 215 -7.62 13.00 -6.68
CA CYS A 215 -8.30 11.70 -6.70
C CYS A 215 -9.28 11.55 -5.52
N LEU A 216 -9.09 12.33 -4.45
CA LEU A 216 -9.96 12.36 -3.27
C LEU A 216 -10.35 13.80 -2.88
N PRO A 217 -11.44 13.99 -2.11
CA PRO A 217 -11.92 15.33 -1.74
C PRO A 217 -10.87 16.17 -1.01
N GLN A 218 -10.66 17.42 -1.46
CA GLN A 218 -9.72 18.38 -0.85
C GLN A 218 -10.01 18.67 0.63
N ALA A 219 -11.25 18.48 1.06
CA ALA A 219 -11.64 18.63 2.46
C ALA A 219 -10.80 17.75 3.40
N LEU A 220 -10.28 16.61 2.94
CA LEU A 220 -9.43 15.71 3.72
C LEU A 220 -8.08 16.34 4.09
N LEU A 221 -7.59 17.31 3.31
CA LEU A 221 -6.31 17.99 3.55
C LEU A 221 -6.34 18.99 4.71
N LYS A 222 -7.50 19.23 5.33
CA LYS A 222 -7.60 20.16 6.46
C LYS A 222 -6.75 19.69 7.64
N GLU A 223 -5.72 20.47 7.98
CA GLU A 223 -4.83 20.24 9.11
C GLU A 223 -5.36 20.90 10.40
N ASN A 224 -4.95 20.37 11.54
CA ASN A 224 -5.10 21.03 12.84
C ASN A 224 -3.86 21.86 13.20
N ARG A 225 -3.87 22.54 14.37
CA ARG A 225 -2.72 23.32 14.87
C ARG A 225 -1.43 22.51 15.03
N ARG A 226 -1.51 21.17 15.02
CA ARG A 226 -0.37 20.25 15.14
C ARG A 226 0.05 19.67 13.78
N GLY A 227 -0.48 20.16 12.67
CA GLY A 227 -0.14 19.70 11.31
C GLY A 227 -0.73 18.34 10.90
N THR A 228 -1.69 17.80 11.66
CA THR A 228 -2.26 16.46 11.38
C THR A 228 -3.61 16.53 10.66
N ASN A 229 -3.85 15.61 9.73
CA ASN A 229 -5.09 15.53 8.94
C ASN A 229 -6.19 14.75 9.69
N GLY A 230 -6.79 15.39 10.69
CA GLY A 230 -7.77 14.75 11.57
C GLY A 230 -8.97 14.10 10.87
N ARG A 231 -9.40 14.62 9.72
CA ARG A 231 -10.50 14.04 8.93
C ARG A 231 -10.13 12.69 8.34
N ILE A 232 -8.88 12.53 7.90
CA ILE A 232 -8.37 11.26 7.38
C ILE A 232 -8.27 10.24 8.52
N ILE A 233 -7.68 10.64 9.65
CA ILE A 233 -7.47 9.77 10.81
C ILE A 233 -8.81 9.23 11.34
N PHE A 234 -9.80 10.09 11.58
CA PHE A 234 -11.11 9.64 12.04
C PHE A 234 -11.91 8.91 10.96
N GLY A 235 -11.75 9.27 9.68
CA GLY A 235 -12.34 8.51 8.58
C GLY A 235 -11.83 7.07 8.54
N PHE A 236 -10.52 6.87 8.71
CA PHE A 236 -9.91 5.54 8.79
C PHE A 236 -10.36 4.79 10.05
N PHE A 237 -10.43 5.45 11.20
CA PHE A 237 -10.99 4.86 12.42
C PHE A 237 -12.43 4.33 12.21
N LEU A 238 -13.30 5.12 11.58
CA LEU A 238 -14.67 4.73 11.28
C LEU A 238 -14.71 3.56 10.29
N LEU A 239 -13.85 3.58 9.27
CA LEU A 239 -13.72 2.47 8.31
C LEU A 239 -13.32 1.18 9.01
N CYS A 240 -12.24 1.18 9.80
CA CYS A 240 -11.77 0.01 10.54
C CYS A 240 -12.82 -0.51 11.53
N THR A 241 -13.50 0.41 12.23
CA THR A 241 -14.59 0.04 13.15
C THR A 241 -15.77 -0.57 12.40
N SER A 242 -16.10 -0.06 11.21
CA SER A 242 -17.17 -0.62 10.39
C SER A 242 -16.85 -2.04 9.91
N ILE A 243 -15.61 -2.30 9.47
CA ILE A 243 -15.18 -3.63 9.02
C ILE A 243 -15.24 -4.61 10.18
N ALA A 244 -14.69 -4.24 11.34
CA ALA A 244 -14.74 -5.07 12.54
C ALA A 244 -16.18 -5.38 12.98
N TRP A 245 -17.10 -4.42 12.83
CA TRP A 245 -18.51 -4.65 13.19
C TRP A 245 -19.23 -5.56 12.19
N VAL A 246 -19.07 -5.33 10.88
CA VAL A 246 -19.71 -6.10 9.81
C VAL A 246 -19.24 -7.56 9.80
N THR A 247 -17.99 -7.81 10.16
CA THR A 247 -17.39 -9.14 10.25
C THR A 247 -17.60 -9.81 11.61
N GLY A 248 -18.24 -9.13 12.57
CA GLY A 248 -18.41 -9.64 13.95
C GLY A 248 -17.09 -9.77 14.72
N GLY A 249 -16.01 -9.19 14.23
CA GLY A 249 -14.66 -9.36 14.77
C GLY A 249 -14.01 -10.71 14.47
N ASP A 250 -14.55 -11.50 13.53
CA ASP A 250 -13.94 -12.77 13.12
C ASP A 250 -12.63 -12.50 12.36
N VAL A 251 -11.50 -12.82 13.02
CA VAL A 251 -10.15 -12.56 12.51
C VAL A 251 -9.89 -13.32 11.21
N ARG A 252 -10.53 -14.48 10.99
CA ARG A 252 -10.38 -15.25 9.75
C ARG A 252 -10.99 -14.53 8.57
N VAL A 253 -12.19 -13.97 8.76
CA VAL A 253 -12.86 -13.17 7.72
C VAL A 253 -12.04 -11.91 7.42
N LEU A 254 -11.54 -11.21 8.45
CA LEU A 254 -10.64 -10.07 8.26
C LEU A 254 -9.38 -10.46 7.49
N GLY A 255 -8.76 -11.59 7.85
CA GLY A 255 -7.57 -12.14 7.19
C GLY A 255 -7.84 -12.46 5.72
N GLY A 256 -8.98 -13.06 5.41
CA GLY A 256 -9.41 -13.34 4.04
C GLY A 256 -9.56 -12.09 3.18
N VAL A 257 -10.27 -11.07 3.71
CA VAL A 257 -10.43 -9.77 3.03
C VAL A 257 -9.08 -9.09 2.81
N TYR A 258 -8.22 -9.11 3.84
CA TYR A 258 -6.86 -8.58 3.76
C TYR A 258 -6.03 -9.32 2.69
N THR A 259 -6.15 -10.64 2.58
CA THR A 259 -5.44 -11.45 1.57
C THR A 259 -5.78 -11.02 0.16
N ILE A 260 -7.07 -10.90 -0.15
CA ILE A 260 -7.52 -10.51 -1.48
C ILE A 260 -7.01 -9.10 -1.82
N ALA A 261 -7.11 -8.16 -0.89
CA ALA A 261 -6.63 -6.80 -1.09
C ALA A 261 -5.10 -6.75 -1.30
N PHE A 262 -4.34 -7.43 -0.43
CA PHE A 262 -2.88 -7.48 -0.49
C PHE A 262 -2.39 -8.12 -1.79
N LEU A 263 -2.90 -9.30 -2.16
CA LEU A 263 -2.53 -9.97 -3.40
C LEU A 263 -2.95 -9.15 -4.63
N GLY A 264 -4.10 -8.47 -4.59
CA GLY A 264 -4.50 -7.54 -5.63
C GLY A 264 -3.47 -6.42 -5.84
N VAL A 265 -2.98 -5.81 -4.76
CA VAL A 265 -1.91 -4.80 -4.83
C VAL A 265 -0.61 -5.41 -5.36
N MET A 266 -0.23 -6.62 -4.95
CA MET A 266 0.96 -7.31 -5.48
C MET A 266 0.86 -7.60 -6.98
N ALA A 267 -0.34 -7.99 -7.47
CA ALA A 267 -0.60 -8.15 -8.89
C ALA A 267 -0.46 -6.82 -9.65
N LEU A 268 -0.91 -5.71 -9.06
CA LEU A 268 -0.71 -4.37 -9.63
C LEU A 268 0.77 -3.96 -9.64
N PHE A 269 1.58 -4.32 -8.64
CA PHE A 269 3.02 -4.10 -8.66
C PHE A 269 3.70 -4.84 -9.82
N ALA A 270 3.38 -6.13 -10.01
CA ALA A 270 3.91 -6.92 -11.11
C ALA A 270 3.46 -6.36 -12.48
N THR A 271 2.19 -5.98 -12.61
CA THR A 271 1.64 -5.36 -13.81
C THR A 271 2.30 -4.00 -14.10
N GLY A 272 2.46 -3.16 -13.08
CA GLY A 272 3.16 -1.88 -13.19
C GLY A 272 4.61 -2.05 -13.65
N ASN A 273 5.30 -3.09 -13.17
CA ASN A 273 6.65 -3.42 -13.63
C ASN A 273 6.68 -3.76 -15.13
N ILE A 274 5.73 -4.58 -15.59
CA ILE A 274 5.55 -4.92 -17.02
C ILE A 274 5.29 -3.67 -17.85
N LEU A 275 4.34 -2.82 -17.44
CA LEU A 275 4.02 -1.57 -18.15
C LEU A 275 5.23 -0.65 -18.24
N MET A 276 6.01 -0.52 -17.16
CA MET A 276 7.24 0.27 -17.16
C MET A 276 8.31 -0.31 -18.09
N LYS A 277 8.42 -1.64 -18.21
CA LYS A 277 9.33 -2.28 -19.17
C LYS A 277 8.94 -2.01 -20.62
N ILE A 278 7.64 -1.95 -20.91
CA ILE A 278 7.11 -1.72 -22.26
C ILE A 278 7.17 -0.23 -22.65
N TYR A 279 6.56 0.64 -21.84
CA TYR A 279 6.33 2.04 -22.19
C TYR A 279 7.44 2.99 -21.73
N ARG A 280 8.25 2.59 -20.74
CA ARG A 280 9.25 3.46 -20.09
C ARG A 280 10.61 2.77 -19.91
N SER A 281 11.07 2.06 -20.95
CA SER A 281 12.30 1.25 -20.92
C SER A 281 13.59 2.06 -20.68
N ARG A 282 13.59 3.35 -21.05
CA ARG A 282 14.75 4.27 -20.97
C ARG A 282 14.99 4.91 -19.60
N LEU A 283 14.06 4.76 -18.66
CA LEU A 283 14.24 5.31 -17.31
C LEU A 283 15.36 4.57 -16.59
N LYS A 284 16.20 5.33 -15.88
CA LYS A 284 17.26 4.79 -15.02
C LYS A 284 16.63 3.92 -13.93
N ARG A 285 17.20 2.73 -13.69
CA ARG A 285 16.74 1.77 -12.67
C ARG A 285 17.95 1.21 -11.94
N ASP A 286 17.91 1.29 -10.61
CA ASP A 286 18.95 0.71 -9.76
C ASP A 286 18.86 -0.83 -9.72
N VAL A 287 17.65 -1.38 -9.83
CA VAL A 287 17.38 -2.82 -9.86
C VAL A 287 16.47 -3.16 -11.03
N LYS A 288 16.86 -4.13 -11.86
CA LYS A 288 16.08 -4.62 -13.00
C LYS A 288 15.71 -6.10 -12.78
N ALA A 289 14.45 -6.37 -12.46
CA ALA A 289 13.93 -7.74 -12.40
C ALA A 289 13.86 -8.37 -13.80
N SER A 290 14.09 -9.68 -13.93
CA SER A 290 13.95 -10.39 -15.22
C SER A 290 12.47 -10.55 -15.62
N TRP A 291 12.18 -10.73 -16.90
CA TRP A 291 10.81 -10.98 -17.37
C TRP A 291 10.21 -12.24 -16.76
N ALA A 292 10.99 -13.33 -16.72
CA ALA A 292 10.58 -14.59 -16.10
C ALA A 292 10.18 -14.39 -14.64
N ALA A 293 11.00 -13.70 -13.83
CA ALA A 293 10.69 -13.46 -12.43
C ALA A 293 9.37 -12.68 -12.24
N VAL A 294 9.12 -11.65 -13.05
CA VAL A 294 7.90 -10.84 -12.95
C VAL A 294 6.66 -11.62 -13.39
N ILE A 295 6.75 -12.41 -14.46
CA ILE A 295 5.65 -13.26 -14.93
C ILE A 295 5.32 -14.35 -13.92
N THR A 296 6.34 -15.05 -13.39
CA THR A 296 6.15 -16.07 -12.36
C THR A 296 5.52 -15.47 -11.10
N ALA A 297 5.97 -14.29 -10.66
CA ALA A 297 5.37 -13.61 -9.51
C ALA A 297 3.89 -13.25 -9.76
N LEU A 298 3.56 -12.73 -10.95
CA LEU A 298 2.18 -12.41 -11.31
C LEU A 298 1.29 -13.66 -11.31
N VAL A 299 1.74 -14.76 -11.94
CA VAL A 299 0.99 -16.03 -11.97
C VAL A 299 0.80 -16.58 -10.56
N ALA A 300 1.85 -16.57 -9.72
CA ALA A 300 1.78 -17.05 -8.35
C ALA A 300 0.80 -16.25 -7.49
N VAL A 301 0.81 -14.92 -7.61
CA VAL A 301 -0.13 -14.04 -6.89
C VAL A 301 -1.56 -14.23 -7.37
N LEU A 302 -1.79 -14.34 -8.68
CA LEU A 302 -3.12 -14.60 -9.23
C LEU A 302 -3.66 -15.96 -8.79
N ALA A 303 -2.82 -17.00 -8.79
CA ALA A 303 -3.17 -18.31 -8.25
C ALA A 303 -3.55 -18.21 -6.76
N GLY A 304 -2.79 -17.45 -5.97
CA GLY A 304 -3.10 -17.17 -4.57
C GLY A 304 -4.47 -16.53 -4.38
N ILE A 305 -4.85 -15.55 -5.23
CA ILE A 305 -6.19 -14.95 -5.20
C ILE A 305 -7.25 -16.03 -5.46
N VAL A 306 -7.10 -16.80 -6.54
CA VAL A 306 -8.07 -17.85 -6.91
C VAL A 306 -8.24 -18.86 -5.78
N VAL A 307 -7.15 -19.31 -5.16
CA VAL A 307 -7.18 -20.24 -4.03
C VAL A 307 -7.95 -19.66 -2.85
N ASN A 308 -7.72 -18.39 -2.49
CA ASN A 308 -8.42 -17.75 -1.37
C ASN A 308 -9.92 -17.54 -1.66
N VAL A 309 -10.29 -17.27 -2.91
CA VAL A 309 -11.69 -17.17 -3.32
C VAL A 309 -12.40 -18.52 -3.27
N ILE A 310 -11.72 -19.60 -3.66
CA ILE A 310 -12.25 -20.97 -3.58
C ILE A 310 -12.34 -21.43 -2.12
N ALA A 311 -11.34 -21.07 -1.29
CA ALA A 311 -11.29 -21.44 0.11
C ALA A 311 -12.45 -20.85 0.92
N ASP A 312 -12.85 -19.60 0.67
CA ASP A 312 -14.06 -19.04 1.28
C ASP A 312 -14.74 -18.04 0.32
N PRO A 313 -15.87 -18.45 -0.31
CA PRO A 313 -16.62 -17.59 -1.20
C PRO A 313 -17.19 -16.32 -0.55
N ALA A 314 -17.21 -16.22 0.80
CA ALA A 314 -17.64 -15.01 1.49
C ALA A 314 -16.59 -13.89 1.41
N TYR A 315 -15.29 -14.21 1.29
CA TYR A 315 -14.21 -13.21 1.31
C TYR A 315 -14.35 -12.15 0.20
N PRO A 316 -14.62 -12.50 -1.08
CA PRO A 316 -14.88 -11.51 -2.12
C PRO A 316 -16.07 -10.60 -1.81
N GLY A 317 -17.11 -11.13 -1.16
CA GLY A 317 -18.30 -10.36 -0.80
C GLY A 317 -17.97 -9.20 0.13
N PHE A 318 -17.24 -9.49 1.21
CA PHE A 318 -16.76 -8.45 2.13
C PHE A 318 -15.76 -7.50 1.46
N PHE A 319 -14.85 -8.01 0.62
CA PHE A 319 -13.92 -7.15 -0.13
C PHE A 319 -14.66 -6.17 -1.04
N LEU A 320 -15.61 -6.66 -1.86
CA LEU A 320 -16.39 -5.85 -2.80
C LEU A 320 -17.28 -4.83 -2.08
N MET A 321 -17.82 -5.16 -0.90
CA MET A 321 -18.63 -4.26 -0.08
C MET A 321 -17.90 -2.96 0.25
N TYR A 322 -16.57 -3.01 0.45
CA TYR A 322 -15.77 -1.82 0.72
C TYR A 322 -15.12 -1.26 -0.54
N PHE A 323 -14.67 -2.12 -1.44
CA PHE A 323 -14.01 -1.71 -2.68
C PHE A 323 -14.94 -0.88 -3.59
N LEU A 324 -16.19 -1.32 -3.80
CA LEU A 324 -17.13 -0.64 -4.71
C LEU A 324 -17.49 0.78 -4.26
N PRO A 325 -17.86 1.05 -2.98
CA PRO A 325 -18.06 2.41 -2.50
C PRO A 325 -16.81 3.28 -2.63
N THR A 326 -15.62 2.75 -2.31
CA THR A 326 -14.35 3.50 -2.46
C THR A 326 -14.09 3.86 -3.92
N MET A 327 -14.25 2.91 -4.84
CA MET A 327 -14.13 3.18 -6.29
C MET A 327 -15.19 4.15 -6.78
N THR A 328 -16.39 4.13 -6.21
CA THR A 328 -17.46 5.08 -6.54
C THR A 328 -17.07 6.50 -6.13
N VAL A 329 -16.51 6.69 -4.93
CA VAL A 329 -16.02 8.00 -4.47
C VAL A 329 -14.90 8.50 -5.38
N ILE A 330 -13.93 7.65 -5.74
CA ILE A 330 -12.83 8.01 -6.64
C ILE A 330 -13.35 8.31 -8.05
N GLY A 331 -14.23 7.48 -8.59
CA GLY A 331 -14.88 7.68 -9.89
C GLY A 331 -15.64 9.00 -9.95
N PHE A 332 -16.41 9.33 -8.90
CA PHE A 332 -17.08 10.61 -8.75
C PHE A 332 -16.09 11.78 -8.77
N MET A 333 -14.94 11.65 -8.11
CA MET A 333 -13.90 12.68 -8.10
C MET A 333 -13.32 12.96 -9.48
N PHE A 334 -13.21 11.97 -10.36
CA PHE A 334 -12.75 12.14 -11.75
C PHE A 334 -13.79 12.81 -12.66
N ILE A 335 -15.09 12.55 -12.44
CA ILE A 335 -16.16 13.14 -13.24
C ILE A 335 -16.75 14.41 -12.62
N ARG A 336 -16.25 14.85 -11.46
CA ARG A 336 -16.87 15.90 -10.63
C ARG A 336 -17.16 17.17 -11.41
N THR A 337 -16.25 17.60 -12.29
CA THR A 337 -16.41 18.83 -13.07
C THR A 337 -17.58 18.70 -14.05
N ARG A 338 -17.81 17.51 -14.63
CA ARG A 338 -18.99 17.23 -15.47
C ARG A 338 -20.27 17.20 -14.64
N VAL A 339 -20.23 16.60 -13.45
CA VAL A 339 -21.37 16.56 -12.53
C VAL A 339 -21.78 17.97 -12.06
N LEU A 340 -20.81 18.81 -11.70
CA LEU A 340 -21.06 20.20 -11.30
C LEU A 340 -21.64 21.03 -12.45
N LYS A 341 -21.14 20.86 -13.68
CA LYS A 341 -21.69 21.50 -14.87
C LYS A 341 -23.11 21.03 -15.20
N LEU A 342 -23.40 19.73 -15.06
CA LEU A 342 -24.75 19.21 -15.22
C LEU A 342 -25.69 19.78 -14.15
N GLY A 343 -25.25 19.84 -12.89
CA GLY A 343 -26.01 20.47 -11.81
C GLY A 343 -26.28 21.95 -12.08
N LEU A 344 -25.29 22.68 -12.59
CA LEU A 344 -25.44 24.06 -13.01
C LEU A 344 -26.48 24.21 -14.13
N ALA A 345 -26.41 23.37 -15.17
CA ALA A 345 -27.37 23.38 -16.27
C ALA A 345 -28.81 23.05 -15.82
N ILE A 346 -28.97 22.12 -14.88
CA ILE A 346 -30.28 21.81 -14.28
C ILE A 346 -30.81 23.00 -13.49
N ILE A 347 -29.95 23.65 -12.68
CA ILE A 347 -30.31 24.84 -11.91
C ILE A 347 -30.71 25.98 -12.86
N GLU A 348 -29.98 26.18 -13.95
CA GLU A 348 -30.30 27.18 -15.00
C GLU A 348 -31.59 26.83 -15.77
N GLY A 349 -31.89 25.56 -15.98
CA GLY A 349 -33.17 25.12 -16.55
C GLY A 349 -34.35 25.34 -15.60
N LEU A 350 -34.15 25.16 -14.30
CA LEU A 350 -35.13 25.41 -13.24
C LEU A 350 -35.26 26.91 -12.87
N MET A 351 -34.32 27.75 -13.34
CA MET A 351 -34.21 29.17 -12.98
C MET A 351 -35.38 30.04 -13.43
N GLN A 352 -36.31 29.55 -14.25
CA GLN A 352 -37.50 30.34 -14.61
C GLN A 352 -38.45 30.62 -13.43
N ARG A 353 -38.23 30.08 -12.21
CA ARG A 353 -39.21 30.24 -11.11
C ARG A 353 -38.76 30.79 -9.74
N ILE A 354 -37.47 30.94 -9.38
CA ILE A 354 -37.11 31.40 -8.00
C ILE A 354 -35.82 32.25 -7.97
N ASN A 355 -35.93 33.51 -7.53
CA ASN A 355 -34.86 34.52 -7.55
C ASN A 355 -34.37 34.90 -6.14
N ALA A 356 -33.30 34.24 -5.65
CA ALA A 356 -32.27 34.76 -4.72
C ALA A 356 -31.36 33.62 -4.25
N VAL A 357 -31.98 32.55 -3.72
CA VAL A 357 -31.29 31.34 -3.26
C VAL A 357 -30.54 30.69 -4.42
N THR A 358 -31.21 30.53 -5.56
CA THR A 358 -30.67 29.94 -6.80
C THR A 358 -29.43 30.67 -7.32
N ARG A 359 -29.36 32.00 -7.18
CA ARG A 359 -28.21 32.81 -7.60
C ARG A 359 -26.99 32.58 -6.70
N ARG A 360 -27.19 32.36 -5.40
CA ARG A 360 -26.13 32.01 -4.45
C ARG A 360 -25.55 30.62 -4.76
N TRP A 361 -26.39 29.63 -5.03
CA TRP A 361 -25.95 28.29 -5.43
C TRP A 361 -25.22 28.29 -6.78
N ARG A 362 -25.75 29.01 -7.78
CA ARG A 362 -25.09 29.18 -9.08
C ARG A 362 -23.69 29.77 -8.93
N ASN A 363 -23.57 30.88 -8.21
CA ASN A 363 -22.28 31.54 -8.02
C ASN A 363 -21.32 30.63 -7.22
N ALA A 364 -21.78 29.94 -6.18
CA ALA A 364 -20.95 28.99 -5.45
C ALA A 364 -20.46 27.81 -6.31
N LEU A 365 -21.27 27.33 -7.25
CA LEU A 365 -20.87 26.30 -8.22
C LEU A 365 -19.85 26.83 -9.22
N LEU A 366 -20.06 28.05 -9.76
CA LEU A 366 -19.11 28.72 -10.65
C LEU A 366 -17.78 28.96 -9.95
N ASP A 367 -17.79 29.52 -8.74
CA ASP A 367 -16.58 29.75 -7.94
C ASP A 367 -15.83 28.43 -7.70
N LYS A 368 -16.55 27.33 -7.45
CA LYS A 368 -15.92 26.00 -7.29
C LYS A 368 -15.34 25.45 -8.59
N ILE A 369 -16.01 25.66 -9.72
CA ILE A 369 -15.50 25.27 -11.04
C ILE A 369 -14.24 26.09 -11.37
N ASP A 370 -14.26 27.39 -11.10
CA ASP A 370 -13.14 28.30 -11.34
C ASP A 370 -11.96 28.01 -10.40
N GLU A 371 -12.20 27.69 -9.13
CA GLU A 371 -11.17 27.23 -8.19
C GLU A 371 -10.50 25.92 -8.68
N ILE A 372 -11.28 24.97 -9.22
CA ILE A 372 -10.73 23.72 -9.78
C ILE A 372 -9.88 24.02 -11.03
N ASN A 373 -10.34 24.89 -11.92
CA ASN A 373 -9.70 25.18 -13.20
C ASN A 373 -8.53 26.18 -13.11
N SER A 374 -8.47 27.02 -12.08
CA SER A 374 -7.50 28.13 -11.97
C SER A 374 -6.11 27.72 -11.46
N LEU A 375 -5.98 26.55 -10.83
CA LEU A 375 -4.68 26.03 -10.39
C LEU A 375 -3.82 25.65 -11.61
N GLY A 376 -2.78 26.43 -11.86
CA GLY A 376 -1.90 26.27 -13.01
C GLY A 376 -0.96 25.07 -12.91
N ILE A 377 -0.60 24.53 -14.06
CA ILE A 377 0.39 23.48 -14.23
C ILE A 377 1.73 24.10 -14.65
N ILE A 378 2.85 23.51 -14.24
CA ILE A 378 4.18 23.85 -14.75
C ILE A 378 4.72 22.70 -15.60
N PHE A 379 5.11 22.98 -16.84
CA PHE A 379 5.82 22.02 -17.69
C PHE A 379 7.24 22.51 -17.95
N PHE A 380 8.23 21.73 -17.51
CA PHE A 380 9.63 22.04 -17.76
C PHE A 380 10.08 21.48 -19.11
N THR A 381 10.65 22.34 -19.94
CA THR A 381 11.13 21.98 -21.27
C THR A 381 12.62 22.26 -21.45
N ARG A 382 13.31 21.37 -22.16
CA ARG A 382 14.67 21.61 -22.67
C ARG A 382 14.67 22.46 -23.94
N GLY A 383 13.50 22.69 -24.54
CA GLY A 383 13.33 23.54 -25.72
C GLY A 383 13.84 22.91 -27.02
N ASP A 384 14.07 21.60 -27.01
CA ASP A 384 14.74 20.86 -28.08
C ASP A 384 13.79 20.35 -29.19
N ASP A 385 12.47 20.31 -28.96
CA ASP A 385 11.51 19.81 -29.96
C ASP A 385 10.05 20.27 -29.70
N VAL A 386 9.41 20.87 -30.72
CA VAL A 386 7.98 21.24 -30.73
C VAL A 386 7.08 20.02 -30.57
N SER A 387 7.50 18.86 -31.07
CA SER A 387 6.76 17.61 -30.93
C SER A 387 6.57 17.23 -29.46
N ASN A 388 7.59 17.45 -28.62
CA ASN A 388 7.50 17.21 -27.18
C ASN A 388 6.55 18.19 -26.50
N LEU A 389 6.62 19.48 -26.84
CA LEU A 389 5.70 20.49 -26.32
C LEU A 389 4.25 20.17 -26.72
N ASN A 390 4.02 19.77 -27.98
CA ASN A 390 2.71 19.38 -28.48
C ASN A 390 2.17 18.13 -27.75
N ARG A 391 3.02 17.11 -27.52
CA ARG A 391 2.65 15.93 -26.71
C ARG A 391 2.30 16.32 -25.27
N ALA A 392 3.02 17.28 -24.68
CA ALA A 392 2.68 17.81 -23.36
C ALA A 392 1.29 18.43 -23.35
N MET A 393 0.96 19.25 -24.36
CA MET A 393 -0.36 19.88 -24.47
C MET A 393 -1.47 18.86 -24.67
N LEU A 394 -1.26 17.85 -25.53
CA LEU A 394 -2.20 16.74 -25.71
C LEU A 394 -2.42 15.96 -24.41
N TYR A 395 -1.37 15.72 -23.63
CA TYR A 395 -1.47 15.08 -22.32
C TYR A 395 -2.31 15.92 -21.37
N VAL A 396 -2.01 17.22 -21.22
CA VAL A 396 -2.75 18.13 -20.34
C VAL A 396 -4.22 18.16 -20.74
N ARG A 397 -4.51 18.32 -22.04
CA ARG A 397 -5.89 18.36 -22.56
C ARG A 397 -6.68 17.08 -22.28
N ALA A 398 -6.02 15.91 -22.32
CA ALA A 398 -6.68 14.62 -22.16
C ALA A 398 -6.81 14.17 -20.70
N ASN A 399 -5.86 14.54 -19.84
CA ASN A 399 -5.71 13.94 -18.50
C ASN A 399 -5.84 14.92 -17.34
N GLU A 400 -5.63 16.21 -17.56
CA GLU A 400 -5.61 17.21 -16.48
C GLU A 400 -6.86 18.09 -16.54
N GLU A 401 -7.42 18.46 -15.38
CA GLU A 401 -8.65 19.27 -15.32
C GLU A 401 -8.41 20.77 -15.52
N THR A 402 -7.17 21.23 -15.35
CA THR A 402 -6.80 22.64 -15.46
C THR A 402 -6.55 23.08 -16.89
N LYS A 403 -6.79 24.37 -17.14
CA LYS A 403 -6.62 25.02 -18.44
C LYS A 403 -5.53 26.07 -18.43
N ARG A 404 -4.65 26.08 -17.43
CA ARG A 404 -3.55 27.04 -17.33
C ARG A 404 -2.23 26.30 -17.26
N VAL A 405 -1.35 26.55 -18.23
CA VAL A 405 -0.05 25.88 -18.33
C VAL A 405 1.05 26.92 -18.41
N LYS A 406 2.03 26.80 -17.51
CA LYS A 406 3.26 27.58 -17.52
C LYS A 406 4.39 26.71 -18.06
N ILE A 407 4.87 27.04 -19.25
CA ILE A 407 6.02 26.37 -19.86
C ILE A 407 7.28 27.05 -19.34
N VAL A 408 8.09 26.31 -18.58
CA VAL A 408 9.31 26.82 -17.95
C VAL A 408 10.54 26.27 -18.66
N HIS A 409 11.38 27.16 -19.16
CA HIS A 409 12.71 26.81 -19.68
C HIS A 409 13.79 27.30 -18.73
N VAL A 410 14.66 26.39 -18.30
CA VAL A 410 15.77 26.69 -17.38
C VAL A 410 17.08 26.72 -18.16
N TYR A 411 17.80 27.85 -18.10
CA TYR A 411 19.01 28.10 -18.90
C TYR A 411 20.16 28.64 -18.04
N ARG A 412 21.42 28.33 -18.37
CA ARG A 412 22.59 28.89 -17.67
C ARG A 412 23.06 30.18 -18.32
N ASP A 413 23.17 30.15 -19.63
CA ASP A 413 23.54 31.29 -20.49
C ASP A 413 22.38 31.58 -21.44
N GLU A 414 22.11 32.86 -21.72
CA GLU A 414 21.04 33.27 -22.63
C GLU A 414 21.23 32.73 -24.06
N LYS A 415 22.48 32.44 -24.44
CA LYS A 415 22.81 31.81 -25.73
C LYS A 415 22.33 30.36 -25.84
N GLU A 416 22.03 29.70 -24.71
CA GLU A 416 21.50 28.33 -24.70
C GLU A 416 19.99 28.29 -25.00
N ILE A 417 19.31 29.44 -24.95
CA ILE A 417 17.87 29.51 -25.18
C ILE A 417 17.61 29.27 -26.67
N PRO A 418 16.83 28.24 -27.04
CA PRO A 418 16.55 27.99 -28.44
C PRO A 418 15.75 29.14 -29.06
N GLU A 419 16.23 29.71 -30.16
CA GLU A 419 15.65 30.90 -30.80
C GLU A 419 14.17 30.74 -31.15
N ARG A 420 13.77 29.53 -31.55
CA ARG A 420 12.40 29.20 -31.95
C ARG A 420 11.45 28.89 -30.79
N LEU A 421 11.97 28.60 -29.60
CA LEU A 421 11.16 28.10 -28.49
C LEU A 421 10.00 29.05 -28.14
N GLN A 422 10.25 30.37 -28.16
CA GLN A 422 9.20 31.34 -27.89
C GLN A 422 8.11 31.32 -28.99
N ALA A 423 8.51 31.29 -30.26
CA ALA A 423 7.57 31.21 -31.39
C ALA A 423 6.78 29.89 -31.38
N ASP A 424 7.41 28.79 -30.97
CA ASP A 424 6.77 27.48 -30.86
C ASP A 424 5.72 27.45 -29.75
N VAL A 425 6.00 28.09 -28.60
CA VAL A 425 5.02 28.23 -27.52
C VAL A 425 3.86 29.14 -27.93
N GLU A 426 4.13 30.27 -28.57
CA GLU A 426 3.09 31.15 -29.11
C GLU A 426 2.23 30.46 -30.18
N TYR A 427 2.83 29.57 -30.99
CA TYR A 427 2.09 28.74 -31.93
C TYR A 427 1.14 27.77 -31.21
N LEU A 428 1.63 27.10 -30.15
CA LEU A 428 0.81 26.18 -29.37
C LEU A 428 -0.36 26.89 -28.66
N ASP A 429 -0.14 28.10 -28.15
CA ASP A 429 -1.19 28.91 -27.52
C ASP A 429 -2.34 29.21 -28.51
N ARG A 430 -2.02 29.43 -29.79
CA ARG A 430 -3.03 29.59 -30.86
C ARG A 430 -3.71 28.28 -31.26
N VAL A 431 -2.98 27.16 -31.22
CA VAL A 431 -3.51 25.83 -31.59
C VAL A 431 -4.46 25.29 -30.50
N TYR A 432 -4.21 25.65 -29.24
CA TYR A 432 -4.97 25.19 -28.08
C TYR A 432 -5.64 26.38 -27.35
N PRO A 433 -6.59 27.10 -27.98
CA PRO A 433 -7.21 28.31 -27.41
C PRO A 433 -7.98 28.06 -26.10
N GLU A 434 -8.30 26.80 -25.80
CA GLU A 434 -8.92 26.39 -24.54
C GLU A 434 -7.93 26.27 -23.37
N ILE A 435 -6.62 26.40 -23.60
CA ILE A 435 -5.53 26.33 -22.63
C ILE A 435 -4.77 27.68 -22.66
N ASP A 436 -4.71 28.36 -21.52
CA ASP A 436 -3.91 29.57 -21.30
C ASP A 436 -2.44 29.16 -21.12
N ILE A 437 -1.58 29.44 -22.11
CA ILE A 437 -0.16 29.06 -22.09
C ILE A 437 0.73 30.28 -21.79
N GLU A 438 1.44 30.21 -20.67
CA GLU A 438 2.42 31.23 -20.28
C GLU A 438 3.86 30.69 -20.44
N PHE A 439 4.72 31.40 -21.18
CA PHE A 439 6.13 31.04 -21.32
C PHE A 439 7.02 31.79 -20.33
N VAL A 440 7.83 31.06 -19.55
CA VAL A 440 8.71 31.63 -18.53
C VAL A 440 10.14 31.12 -18.71
N LYS A 441 11.09 32.05 -18.75
CA LYS A 441 12.53 31.78 -18.86
C LYS A 441 13.18 31.99 -17.48
N ILE A 442 13.80 30.95 -16.92
CA ILE A 442 14.44 31.00 -15.60
C ILE A 442 15.95 30.74 -15.73
N LYS A 443 16.76 31.71 -15.28
CA LYS A 443 18.22 31.53 -15.23
C LYS A 443 18.61 30.61 -14.06
N GLY A 444 19.32 29.53 -14.35
CA GLY A 444 19.77 28.55 -13.35
C GLY A 444 20.17 27.20 -13.93
N THR A 445 20.27 26.20 -13.06
CA THR A 445 20.41 24.79 -13.45
C THR A 445 19.17 24.04 -12.98
N PHE A 446 18.63 23.16 -13.82
CA PHE A 446 17.49 22.33 -13.43
C PHE A 446 17.92 21.35 -12.34
N SER A 447 17.40 21.56 -11.12
CA SER A 447 17.71 20.75 -9.93
C SER A 447 16.48 20.66 -9.01
N PRO A 448 16.45 19.69 -8.07
CA PRO A 448 15.38 19.59 -7.07
C PRO A 448 15.16 20.91 -6.31
N GLU A 449 16.23 21.60 -5.91
CA GLU A 449 16.15 22.86 -5.16
C GLU A 449 15.52 24.00 -5.98
N LEU A 450 15.72 24.00 -7.29
CA LEU A 450 15.05 24.93 -8.18
C LEU A 450 13.55 24.63 -8.24
N VAL A 451 13.17 23.37 -8.40
CA VAL A 451 11.76 22.95 -8.43
C VAL A 451 11.05 23.33 -7.13
N ASP A 452 11.68 23.12 -5.97
CA ASP A 452 11.14 23.51 -4.67
C ASP A 452 10.89 25.01 -4.55
N ARG A 453 11.85 25.80 -5.05
CA ARG A 453 11.75 27.25 -5.07
C ARG A 453 10.60 27.72 -5.97
N LEU A 454 10.51 27.17 -7.18
CA LEU A 454 9.46 27.50 -8.14
C LEU A 454 8.08 27.05 -7.64
N SER A 455 7.99 25.93 -6.90
CA SER A 455 6.75 25.48 -6.27
C SER A 455 6.21 26.50 -5.29
N LYS A 456 7.08 27.05 -4.44
CA LYS A 456 6.71 28.11 -3.48
C LYS A 456 6.43 29.44 -4.19
N GLN A 457 7.25 29.81 -5.16
CA GLN A 457 7.14 31.08 -5.88
C GLN A 457 5.85 31.18 -6.70
N PHE A 458 5.51 30.13 -7.45
CA PHE A 458 4.31 30.11 -8.28
C PHE A 458 3.07 29.58 -7.56
N GLN A 459 3.20 29.14 -6.30
CA GLN A 459 2.14 28.48 -5.53
C GLN A 459 1.54 27.26 -6.26
N VAL A 460 2.37 26.60 -7.08
CA VAL A 460 2.00 25.37 -7.80
C VAL A 460 2.61 24.20 -7.05
N PRO A 461 1.81 23.27 -6.51
CA PRO A 461 2.34 22.07 -5.86
C PRO A 461 3.16 21.22 -6.83
N LYS A 462 4.21 20.55 -6.34
CA LYS A 462 5.14 19.75 -7.18
C LYS A 462 4.46 18.68 -8.04
N ASN A 463 3.35 18.12 -7.58
CA ASN A 463 2.55 17.14 -8.32
C ASN A 463 1.81 17.71 -9.55
N TYR A 464 1.78 19.03 -9.71
CA TYR A 464 1.34 19.73 -10.93
C TYR A 464 2.52 20.27 -11.74
N MET A 465 3.72 19.79 -11.45
CA MET A 465 4.90 20.05 -12.24
C MET A 465 5.27 18.81 -13.04
N PHE A 466 5.62 19.04 -14.29
CA PHE A 466 5.81 17.98 -15.27
C PHE A 466 7.14 18.11 -15.98
N ILE A 467 7.74 16.96 -16.26
CA ILE A 467 8.94 16.83 -17.08
C ILE A 467 8.72 15.76 -18.16
N GLY A 468 9.45 15.86 -19.26
CA GLY A 468 9.60 14.73 -20.19
C GLY A 468 10.48 13.63 -19.59
N ALA A 469 10.33 12.37 -20.03
CA ALA A 469 11.10 11.25 -19.50
C ALA A 469 12.62 11.50 -19.66
N PRO A 470 13.37 11.62 -18.54
CA PRO A 470 14.80 11.79 -18.63
C PRO A 470 15.47 10.50 -19.13
N GLY A 471 16.55 10.65 -19.90
CA GLY A 471 17.38 9.52 -20.33
C GLY A 471 18.30 9.00 -19.22
N GLU A 472 18.99 7.89 -19.47
CA GLU A 472 19.86 7.23 -18.47
C GLU A 472 20.99 8.11 -17.92
N ARG A 473 21.42 9.14 -18.68
CA ARG A 473 22.49 10.09 -18.30
C ARG A 473 22.01 11.27 -17.45
N PHE A 474 20.75 11.30 -17.03
CA PHE A 474 20.22 12.37 -16.19
C PHE A 474 20.91 12.36 -14.81
N PRO A 475 21.42 13.52 -14.33
CA PRO A 475 22.33 13.57 -13.18
C PRO A 475 21.63 13.34 -11.83
N HIS A 476 20.29 13.47 -11.78
CA HIS A 476 19.50 13.35 -10.56
C HIS A 476 18.65 12.07 -10.55
N ASN A 477 18.34 11.54 -9.37
CA ASN A 477 17.27 10.55 -9.24
C ASN A 477 15.91 11.25 -9.31
N LEU A 478 14.94 10.66 -10.03
CA LEU A 478 13.57 11.20 -10.11
C LEU A 478 12.91 11.35 -8.74
N ALA A 479 13.24 10.48 -7.79
CA ALA A 479 12.72 10.56 -6.41
C ALA A 479 13.10 11.87 -5.71
N GLU A 480 14.25 12.48 -6.05
CA GLU A 480 14.70 13.75 -5.44
C GLU A 480 13.75 14.91 -5.75
N PHE A 481 12.98 14.84 -6.84
CA PHE A 481 12.06 15.89 -7.24
C PHE A 481 10.73 15.88 -6.46
N GLY A 482 10.48 14.87 -5.61
CA GLY A 482 9.42 14.89 -4.60
C GLY A 482 8.02 15.19 -5.15
N GLY A 483 7.56 14.39 -6.12
CA GLY A 483 6.19 14.46 -6.67
C GLY A 483 6.06 15.01 -8.09
N VAL A 484 7.14 15.50 -8.71
CA VAL A 484 7.14 15.90 -10.13
C VAL A 484 6.77 14.70 -11.01
N ARG A 485 5.84 14.92 -11.97
CA ARG A 485 5.31 13.85 -12.82
C ARG A 485 6.03 13.78 -14.17
N VAL A 486 6.15 12.56 -14.70
CA VAL A 486 6.78 12.29 -16.00
C VAL A 486 5.70 11.95 -17.04
N ILE A 487 5.53 12.78 -18.07
CA ILE A 487 4.38 12.66 -18.99
C ILE A 487 4.73 12.25 -20.42
N ILE A 488 5.94 12.56 -20.90
CA ILE A 488 6.36 12.30 -22.29
C ILE A 488 7.33 11.14 -22.36
#